data_AF-A0A9E6EZ37-F1
#
_entry.id   AF-A0A9E6EZ37-F1
#
_cell.length_a   1.000
_cell.length_b   1.000
_cell.length_c   1.000
_cell.angle_alpha   90.00
_cell.angle_beta   90.00
_cell.angle_gamma   90.00
#
_symmetry.space_group_name_H-M   'P 1'
#
loop_
_entity.id
_entity.type
_entity.pdbx_description
1 polymer ?
#
loop_
_entity_poly.entity_id
_entity_poly.type
_entity_poly.pdbx_seq_one_letter_code
_entity_poly.pdbx_strand_id
1 'polypeptide(L)'
;MAANAGTIVLIGKSGRTYTVDAYVPDAVATFLTLNSSGLASSTSPTTWRAPEDCLIKDISIGAAPTAVGSILQLNNANANGGTVRWANQLAANPNRMKLNLPVRAGDFVSFLQF
;
A
#
# COMPACT_ATOMS: atom_id res chain seq x y z
N MET A 1 -17.78 -0.38 -11.52
CA MET A 1 -16.48 0.14 -12.00
C MET A 1 -15.38 -0.79 -11.49
N ALA A 2 -14.31 -0.98 -12.25
CA ALA A 2 -13.33 -2.03 -12.00
C ALA A 2 -12.25 -1.58 -11.00
N ALA A 3 -11.88 -2.45 -10.06
CA ALA A 3 -10.78 -2.21 -9.14
C ALA A 3 -9.43 -2.23 -9.85
N ASN A 4 -8.45 -1.55 -9.25
CA ASN A 4 -7.13 -1.37 -9.83
C ASN A 4 -6.09 -2.27 -9.17
N ALA A 5 -5.20 -2.84 -9.99
CA ALA A 5 -4.00 -3.48 -9.49
C ALA A 5 -3.00 -2.41 -9.03
N GLY A 6 -2.31 -2.70 -7.93
CA GLY A 6 -1.22 -1.90 -7.41
C GLY A 6 -0.14 -2.75 -6.79
N THR A 7 0.97 -2.11 -6.43
CA THR A 7 2.12 -2.73 -5.78
C THR A 7 2.65 -1.83 -4.68
N ILE A 8 3.14 -2.44 -3.61
CA ILE A 8 3.81 -1.76 -2.51
C ILE A 8 5.20 -2.39 -2.41
N VAL A 9 6.22 -1.55 -2.45
CA VAL A 9 7.62 -1.97 -2.36
C VAL A 9 8.18 -1.52 -1.02
N LEU A 10 8.69 -2.48 -0.25
CA LEU A 10 9.37 -2.25 1.01
C LEU A 10 10.80 -2.77 0.94
N ILE A 11 11.70 -2.11 1.67
CA ILE A 11 13.06 -2.60 1.90
C ILE A 11 13.19 -2.89 3.38
N GLY A 12 13.48 -4.16 3.71
CA GLY A 12 13.76 -4.60 5.07
C GLY A 12 15.13 -4.14 5.55
N LYS A 13 15.31 -4.14 6.87
CA LYS A 13 16.59 -3.84 7.53
C LYS A 13 17.70 -4.78 7.07
N SER A 14 17.37 -6.02 6.75
CA SER A 14 18.29 -6.99 6.12
C SER A 14 18.77 -6.60 4.71
N GLY A 15 18.16 -5.58 4.09
CA GLY A 15 18.36 -5.23 2.68
C GLY A 15 17.45 -6.02 1.73
N ARG A 16 16.64 -6.97 2.23
CA ARG A 16 15.69 -7.72 1.41
C ARG A 16 14.56 -6.83 0.91
N THR A 17 14.24 -6.95 -0.37
CA THR A 17 13.05 -6.32 -0.96
C THR A 17 11.82 -7.19 -0.72
N TYR A 18 10.75 -6.56 -0.26
CA TYR A 18 9.42 -7.15 -0.17
C TYR A 18 8.50 -6.41 -1.15
N THR A 19 7.94 -7.16 -2.10
CA THR A 19 6.89 -6.66 -2.99
C THR A 19 5.57 -7.26 -2.53
N VAL A 20 4.61 -6.39 -2.25
CA VAL A 20 3.25 -6.77 -1.87
C VAL A 20 2.32 -6.25 -2.95
N ASP A 21 1.63 -7.16 -3.63
CA ASP A 21 0.60 -6.80 -4.58
C ASP A 21 -0.61 -6.27 -3.81
N ALA A 22 -1.25 -5.25 -4.37
CA ALA A 22 -2.40 -4.60 -3.82
C ALA A 22 -3.55 -4.63 -4.81
N TYR A 23 -4.74 -4.93 -4.32
CA TYR A 23 -5.98 -4.71 -5.03
C TYR A 23 -6.62 -3.47 -4.41
N VAL A 24 -6.86 -2.47 -5.25
CA VAL A 24 -7.34 -1.14 -4.87
C VAL A 24 -8.80 -1.03 -5.30
N PRO A 25 -9.75 -1.21 -4.37
CA PRO A 25 -11.16 -1.10 -4.68
C PRO A 25 -11.51 0.29 -5.23
N ASP A 26 -12.51 0.33 -6.08
CA ASP A 26 -13.09 1.59 -6.56
C ASP A 26 -14.20 2.07 -5.62
N ALA A 27 -13.84 2.34 -4.36
CA ALA A 27 -14.76 2.80 -3.33
C ALA A 27 -14.03 3.61 -2.24
N VAL A 28 -14.77 4.45 -1.53
CA VAL A 28 -14.30 5.25 -0.38
C VAL A 28 -14.56 4.49 0.92
N ALA A 29 -13.80 4.76 1.97
CA ALA A 29 -13.95 4.16 3.30
C ALA A 29 -13.83 2.62 3.30
N THR A 30 -13.02 2.08 2.39
CA THR A 30 -12.71 0.65 2.31
C THR A 30 -11.21 0.42 2.33
N PHE A 31 -10.81 -0.77 2.75
CA PHE A 31 -9.41 -1.16 2.81
C PHE A 31 -8.92 -1.71 1.47
N LEU A 32 -7.65 -1.45 1.17
CA LEU A 32 -6.94 -2.22 0.16
C LEU A 32 -6.78 -3.65 0.64
N THR A 33 -6.84 -4.59 -0.28
CA THR A 33 -6.46 -5.99 -0.02
C THR A 33 -5.07 -6.26 -0.59
N LEU A 34 -4.31 -7.08 0.12
CA LEU A 34 -2.87 -7.23 0.01
C LEU A 34 -2.49 -8.70 -0.13
N ASN A 35 -1.51 -9.00 -0.97
CA ASN A 35 -0.96 -10.34 -1.14
C ASN A 35 0.55 -10.28 -1.40
N SER A 36 1.33 -11.03 -0.64
CA SER A 36 2.80 -11.11 -0.80
C SER A 36 3.26 -12.31 -1.62
N SER A 37 2.33 -13.14 -2.10
CA SER A 37 2.60 -14.40 -2.80
C SER A 37 2.12 -14.38 -4.25
N GLY A 38 1.80 -13.20 -4.79
CA GLY A 38 1.27 -12.99 -6.14
C GLY A 38 0.06 -12.05 -6.11
N LEU A 39 -0.71 -12.05 -7.20
CA LEU A 39 -1.80 -11.11 -7.44
C LEU A 39 -2.76 -10.99 -6.24
N ALA A 40 -3.00 -9.76 -5.80
CA ALA A 40 -4.04 -9.45 -4.84
C ALA A 40 -5.42 -9.38 -5.52
N SER A 41 -6.46 -9.80 -4.81
CA SER A 41 -7.85 -9.80 -5.26
C SER A 41 -8.77 -9.26 -4.16
N SER A 42 -10.06 -9.11 -4.46
CA SER A 42 -11.05 -8.64 -3.48
C SER A 42 -11.21 -9.53 -2.25
N THR A 43 -10.76 -10.78 -2.29
CA THR A 43 -10.80 -11.73 -1.17
C THR A 43 -9.45 -11.90 -0.46
N SER A 44 -8.40 -11.23 -0.94
CA SER A 44 -7.10 -11.22 -0.27
C SER A 44 -7.18 -10.52 1.10
N PRO A 45 -6.29 -10.83 2.05
CA PRO A 45 -6.27 -10.16 3.35
C PRO A 45 -6.11 -8.64 3.23
N THR A 46 -6.72 -7.86 4.12
CA THR A 46 -6.60 -6.39 4.13
C THR A 46 -5.32 -5.88 4.82
N THR A 47 -4.54 -6.81 5.38
CA THR A 47 -3.35 -6.49 6.17
C THR A 47 -2.17 -7.33 5.72
N TRP A 48 -0.99 -6.74 5.71
CA TRP A 48 0.27 -7.45 5.57
C TRP A 48 1.09 -7.32 6.86
N ARG A 49 1.70 -8.41 7.31
CA ARG A 49 2.51 -8.41 8.54
C ARG A 49 3.98 -8.25 8.19
N ALA A 50 4.63 -7.24 8.75
CA ALA A 50 6.05 -7.00 8.53
C ALA A 50 6.91 -8.10 9.20
N PRO A 51 7.76 -8.81 8.44
CA PRO A 51 8.61 -9.87 9.00
C PRO A 51 9.84 -9.33 9.74
N GLU A 52 10.25 -8.10 9.43
CA GLU A 52 11.34 -7.37 10.06
C GLU A 52 11.05 -5.86 9.99
N ASP A 53 11.94 -5.04 10.56
CA ASP A 53 11.86 -3.58 10.39
C ASP A 53 12.03 -3.24 8.90
N CYS A 54 11.10 -2.46 8.36
CA CYS A 54 11.02 -2.15 6.93
C CYS A 54 10.81 -0.65 6.69
N LEU A 55 11.16 -0.21 5.48
CA LEU A 55 10.80 1.10 4.94
C LEU A 55 9.95 0.90 3.69
N ILE A 56 8.72 1.44 3.68
CA ILE A 56 7.94 1.53 2.44
C ILE A 56 8.61 2.58 1.56
N LYS A 57 9.05 2.14 0.38
CA LYS A 57 9.79 2.96 -0.59
C LYS A 57 8.93 3.46 -1.74
N ASP A 58 7.92 2.70 -2.12
CA ASP A 58 7.08 3.02 -3.27
C ASP A 58 5.70 2.38 -3.13
N ILE A 59 4.68 3.06 -3.63
CA ILE A 59 3.35 2.51 -3.84
C ILE A 59 2.96 2.87 -5.25
N SER A 60 2.50 1.93 -6.06
CA SER A 60 2.12 2.17 -7.45
C SER A 60 0.73 1.61 -7.71
N ILE A 61 -0.10 2.33 -8.45
CA ILE A 61 -1.42 1.85 -8.86
C ILE A 61 -1.61 2.03 -10.37
N GLY A 62 -2.32 1.12 -11.03
CA GLY A 62 -2.52 1.17 -12.49
C GLY A 62 -3.29 2.41 -12.94
N ALA A 63 -4.39 2.72 -12.27
CA ALA A 63 -5.22 3.89 -12.51
C ALA A 63 -5.78 4.44 -11.19
N ALA A 64 -6.23 5.70 -11.19
CA ALA A 64 -6.86 6.30 -10.03
C ALA A 64 -8.28 5.73 -9.85
N PRO A 65 -8.62 5.20 -8.67
CA PRO A 65 -10.01 4.90 -8.32
C PRO A 65 -10.78 6.21 -8.02
N THR A 66 -12.05 6.09 -7.68
CA THR A 66 -12.93 7.16 -7.18
C THR A 66 -12.41 7.76 -5.87
N ALA A 67 -11.85 6.92 -4.99
CA ALA A 67 -11.12 7.40 -3.82
C ALA A 67 -9.94 8.29 -4.25
N VAL A 68 -9.65 9.34 -3.51
CA VAL A 68 -8.57 10.29 -3.85
C VAL A 68 -7.23 9.90 -3.24
N GLY A 69 -7.25 8.99 -2.26
CA GLY A 69 -6.04 8.49 -1.63
C GLY A 69 -6.31 7.36 -0.64
N SER A 70 -5.28 7.08 0.16
CA SER A 70 -5.40 6.22 1.35
C SER A 70 -4.55 6.71 2.51
N ILE A 71 -4.93 6.28 3.70
CA ILE A 71 -4.19 6.48 4.93
C ILE A 71 -3.49 5.17 5.27
N LEU A 72 -2.17 5.19 5.41
CA LEU A 72 -1.42 4.09 6.00
C LEU A 72 -1.84 3.92 7.47
N GLN A 73 -2.19 2.69 7.82
CA GLN A 73 -2.43 2.27 9.19
C GLN A 73 -1.39 1.23 9.61
N LEU A 74 -0.86 1.39 10.82
CA LEU A 74 0.03 0.46 11.48
C LEU A 74 -0.66 -0.03 12.75
N ASN A 75 -0.93 -1.33 12.85
CA ASN A 75 -1.66 -1.95 13.96
C ASN A 75 -3.01 -1.25 14.26
N ASN A 76 -3.78 -0.95 13.20
CA ASN A 76 -5.08 -0.25 13.23
C ASN A 76 -5.03 1.22 13.70
N ALA A 77 -3.84 1.79 13.91
CA ALA A 77 -3.66 3.20 14.17
C ALA A 77 -3.21 3.94 12.91
N ASN A 78 -3.79 5.12 12.65
CA ASN A 78 -3.36 5.97 11.54
C ASN A 78 -1.90 6.38 11.74
N ALA A 79 -1.07 6.13 10.74
CA ALA A 79 0.31 6.60 10.72
C ALA A 79 0.32 8.08 10.30
N ASN A 80 0.72 8.96 11.22
CA ASN A 80 0.87 10.39 10.91
C ASN A 80 1.83 10.60 9.73
N GLY A 81 1.41 11.42 8.75
CA GLY A 81 2.18 11.64 7.52
C GLY A 81 2.18 10.46 6.54
N GLY A 82 1.49 9.36 6.85
CA GLY A 82 1.33 8.18 6.00
C GLY A 82 0.22 8.29 4.96
N THR A 83 -0.18 9.51 4.59
CA THR A 83 -1.24 9.73 3.59
C THR A 83 -0.66 9.60 2.18
N VAL A 84 -1.29 8.76 1.37
CA VAL A 84 -0.89 8.45 0.01
C VAL A 84 -1.93 9.00 -0.96
N ARG A 85 -1.54 9.91 -1.85
CA ARG A 85 -2.43 10.48 -2.87
C ARG A 85 -2.32 9.68 -4.16
N TRP A 86 -3.44 9.13 -4.64
CA TRP A 86 -3.47 8.27 -5.82
C TRP A 86 -3.00 8.96 -7.09
N ALA A 87 -3.35 10.23 -7.29
CA ALA A 87 -2.86 11.03 -8.41
C ALA A 87 -1.32 11.08 -8.48
N ASN A 88 -0.65 11.05 -7.32
CA ASN A 88 0.81 11.10 -7.25
C ASN A 88 1.46 9.72 -7.35
N GLN A 89 0.68 8.64 -7.22
CA GLN A 89 1.18 7.27 -7.16
C GLN A 89 0.76 6.40 -8.37
N LEU A 90 0.29 7.03 -9.45
CA LEU A 90 -0.02 6.33 -10.70
C LEU A 90 1.23 5.65 -11.28
N ALA A 91 1.04 4.45 -11.85
CA ALA A 91 2.09 3.68 -12.52
C ALA A 91 2.67 4.46 -13.71
N ALA A 92 1.81 5.18 -14.42
CA ALA A 92 2.17 6.01 -15.57
C ALA A 92 2.85 7.34 -15.19
N ASN A 93 2.92 7.71 -13.90
CA ASN A 93 3.58 8.94 -13.48
C ASN A 93 5.10 8.70 -13.30
N PRO A 94 5.97 9.21 -14.18
CA PRO A 94 7.41 9.02 -14.08
C PRO A 94 8.04 9.75 -12.88
N ASN A 95 7.36 10.78 -12.36
CA ASN A 95 7.81 11.60 -11.24
C ASN A 95 7.09 11.23 -9.93
N ARG A 96 6.67 9.97 -9.80
CA ARG A 96 6.02 9.48 -8.58
C ARG A 96 6.94 9.68 -7.37
N MET A 97 6.37 10.29 -6.33
CA MET A 97 7.06 10.52 -5.06
C MET A 97 7.44 9.18 -4.42
N LYS A 98 8.73 8.98 -4.17
CA LYS A 98 9.22 7.86 -3.36
C LYS A 98 8.98 8.12 -1.89
N LEU A 99 8.61 7.06 -1.20
CA LEU A 99 8.23 7.08 0.20
C LEU A 99 9.42 6.68 1.06
N ASN A 100 9.37 7.05 2.33
CA ASN A 100 10.30 6.57 3.34
C ASN A 100 9.55 6.36 4.66
N LEU A 101 8.46 5.58 4.60
CA LEU A 101 7.57 5.37 5.74
C LEU A 101 8.08 4.17 6.55
N PRO A 102 8.42 4.34 7.83
CA PRO A 102 8.92 3.25 8.67
C PRO A 102 7.80 2.31 9.10
N VAL A 103 8.12 1.02 9.13
CA VAL A 103 7.28 -0.07 9.64
C VAL A 103 8.15 -0.93 10.54
N ARG A 104 7.67 -1.27 11.74
CA ARG A 104 8.44 -2.12 12.66
C ARG A 104 8.15 -3.58 12.42
N ALA A 105 9.10 -4.43 12.80
CA ALA A 105 8.91 -5.87 12.80
C ALA A 105 7.63 -6.25 13.57
N GLY A 106 6.78 -7.06 12.94
CA GLY A 106 5.53 -7.54 13.51
C GLY A 106 4.32 -6.62 13.30
N ASP A 107 4.50 -5.37 12.83
CA ASP A 107 3.39 -4.46 12.56
C ASP A 107 2.47 -5.01 11.47
N PHE A 108 1.16 -4.84 11.66
CA PHE A 108 0.16 -5.03 10.61
C PHE A 108 0.02 -3.72 9.81
N VAL A 109 0.37 -3.79 8.54
CA VAL A 109 0.24 -2.70 7.56
C VAL A 109 -1.11 -2.83 6.85
N SER A 110 -1.88 -1.76 6.82
CA SER A 110 -3.11 -1.65 6.01
C SER A 110 -3.27 -0.23 5.45
N PHE A 111 -4.16 -0.08 4.47
CA PHE A 111 -4.42 1.20 3.81
C PHE A 111 -5.93 1.42 3.71
N LEU A 112 -6.44 2.46 4.35
CA LEU A 112 -7.85 2.85 4.31
C LEU A 112 -8.07 3.95 3.26
N GLN A 113 -8.96 3.72 2.30
CA GLN A 113 -9.29 4.68 1.24
C GLN A 113 -10.17 5.83 1.75
N PHE A 114 -9.95 7.02 1.21
CA PHE A 114 -10.76 8.22 1.43
C PHE A 114 -10.93 9.03 0.14
#